data_AF-A0A7X6T747-F1
#
_entry.id   AF-A0A7X6T747-F1
#
_cell.length_a   1.000
_cell.length_b   1.000
_cell.length_c   1.000
_cell.angle_alpha   90.00
_cell.angle_beta   90.00
_cell.angle_gamma   90.00
#
_symmetry.space_group_name_H-M   'P 1'
#
loop_
_entity.id
_entity.type
_entity.pdbx_description
1 polymer ?
#
loop_
_entity_poly.entity_id
_entity_poly.type
_entity_poly.pdbx_seq_one_letter_code
_entity_poly.pdbx_strand_id
1 'polypeptide(L)' 'WILALEWLAARLHPTLFANFSMEEAIRSFYREFYLIEDEAVLTTLVDAYQWRSHY' A
#
# COMPACT_ATOMS: atom_id res chain seq x y z
N TRP A 1 -3.66 -10.42 1.84
CA TRP A 1 -4.32 -10.18 3.14
C TRP A 1 -3.60 -9.16 3.99
N ILE A 2 -2.27 -9.18 4.12
CA ILE A 2 -1.48 -8.23 4.94
C ILE A 2 -1.83 -6.75 4.64
N LEU A 3 -1.71 -6.33 3.38
CA LEU A 3 -2.08 -4.98 2.94
C LEU A 3 -3.52 -4.58 3.31
N ALA A 4 -4.48 -5.51 3.22
CA ALA A 4 -5.87 -5.21 3.57
C ALA A 4 -6.06 -4.98 5.08
N LEU A 5 -5.30 -5.67 5.93
CA LEU A 5 -5.33 -5.49 7.38
C LEU A 5 -4.67 -4.17 7.79
N GLU A 6 -3.54 -3.82 7.17
CA GLU A 6 -2.86 -2.53 7.39
C GLU A 6 -3.76 -1.36 6.98
N TRP A 7 -4.39 -1.47 5.80
CA TRP A 7 -5.38 -0.51 5.34
C TRP A 7 -6.55 -0.35 6.31
N LEU A 8 -7.11 -1.46 6.82
CA LEU A 8 -8.21 -1.44 7.77
C LEU A 8 -7.80 -0.82 9.11
N ALA A 9 -6.61 -1.16 9.62
CA ALA A 9 -6.08 -0.61 10.85
C ALA A 9 -5.90 0.91 10.76
N ALA A 10 -5.31 1.40 9.67
CA ALA A 10 -5.15 2.83 9.42
C ALA A 10 -6.49 3.58 9.36
N ARG A 11 -7.54 2.92 8.83
CA ARG A 11 -8.88 3.49 8.74
C ARG A 11 -9.64 3.49 10.08
N LEU A 12 -9.44 2.46 10.91
CA LEU A 12 -10.06 2.35 12.23
C LEU A 12 -9.39 3.25 13.28
N HIS A 13 -8.08 3.44 13.17
CA HIS A 13 -7.29 4.17 14.16
C HIS A 13 -6.37 5.23 13.52
N PRO A 14 -6.94 6.25 12.85
CA PRO A 14 -6.16 7.22 12.07
C PRO A 14 -5.15 8.01 12.91
N THR A 15 -5.42 8.23 14.21
CA THR A 15 -4.49 8.91 15.12
C THR A 15 -3.27 8.07 15.49
N LEU A 16 -3.41 6.74 15.56
CA LEU A 16 -2.30 5.82 15.84
C LEU A 16 -1.47 5.53 14.58
N PHE A 17 -2.09 5.62 13.41
CA PHE A 17 -1.47 5.37 12.11
C PHE A 17 -1.30 6.65 11.28
N ALA A 18 -1.10 7.81 11.94
CA ALA A 18 -1.05 9.11 11.28
C ALA A 18 0.05 9.24 10.22
N ASN A 19 1.12 8.44 10.35
CA ASN A 19 2.26 8.43 9.42
C ASN A 19 2.23 7.21 8.46
N PHE A 20 1.16 6.41 8.47
CA PHE A 20 1.06 5.25 7.61
C PHE A 20 0.78 5.68 6.16
N SER A 21 1.63 5.24 5.23
CA SER A 21 1.42 5.40 3.79
C SER A 21 1.12 4.04 3.18
N MET A 22 -0.09 3.89 2.65
CA MET A 22 -0.47 2.67 1.93
C MET A 22 0.36 2.48 0.66
N GLU A 23 0.81 3.57 0.04
CA GLU A 23 1.66 3.51 -1.15
C GLU A 23 3.02 2.88 -0.83
N GLU A 24 3.64 3.31 0.27
CA GLU A 24 4.91 2.74 0.73
C GLU A 24 4.72 1.29 1.17
N ALA A 25 3.61 0.96 1.84
CA ALA A 25 3.29 -0.42 2.21
C ALA A 25 3.18 -1.33 0.98
N ILE A 26 2.53 -0.87 -0.11
CA ILE A 26 2.45 -1.60 -1.37
C ILE A 26 3.83 -1.80 -1.97
N ARG A 27 4.65 -0.75 -2.05
CA ARG A 27 6.02 -0.83 -2.60
C ARG A 27 6.88 -1.83 -1.83
N SER A 28 6.95 -1.72 -0.52
CA SER A 28 7.71 -2.62 0.36
C SER A 28 7.19 -4.06 0.25
N PHE A 29 5.88 -4.27 0.29
CA PHE A 29 5.31 -5.62 0.22
C PHE A 29 5.72 -6.36 -1.06
N TYR A 30 5.61 -5.72 -2.23
CA TYR A 30 5.96 -6.36 -3.49
C TYR A 30 7.47 -6.48 -3.73
N ARG A 31 8.27 -5.55 -3.20
CA ARG A 31 9.73 -5.70 -3.18
C ARG A 31 10.18 -6.88 -2.32
N GLU A 32 9.69 -6.96 -1.09
CA GLU A 32 10.22 -7.90 -0.10
C GLU A 32 9.69 -9.32 -0.31
N PHE A 33 8.40 -9.48 -0.62
CA PHE A 33 7.80 -10.81 -0.77
C PHE A 33 7.98 -11.40 -2.17
N TYR A 34 8.01 -10.55 -3.20
CA TYR A 34 8.03 -10.99 -4.59
C TYR A 34 9.29 -10.58 -5.35
N LEU A 35 10.23 -9.88 -4.71
CA LEU A 35 11.48 -9.43 -5.32
C LEU A 35 11.26 -8.59 -6.58
N ILE A 36 10.14 -7.83 -6.62
CA ILE A 36 9.86 -6.92 -7.73
C ILE A 36 10.66 -5.64 -7.51
N GLU A 37 11.72 -5.46 -8.27
CA GLU A 37 12.58 -4.26 -8.22
C GLU A 37 12.22 -3.22 -9.30
N ASP A 38 11.45 -3.62 -10.32
CA ASP A 38 11.04 -2.75 -11.43
C ASP A 38 10.10 -1.64 -10.93
N GLU A 39 10.60 -0.40 -10.96
CA GLU A 39 9.86 0.78 -10.52
C GLU A 39 8.61 1.09 -11.35
N ALA A 40 8.58 0.73 -12.64
CA ALA A 40 7.39 0.92 -13.47
C ALA A 40 6.27 -0.03 -13.04
N VAL A 41 6.63 -1.27 -12.70
CA VAL A 41 5.67 -2.25 -12.15
C VAL A 41 5.16 -1.79 -10.78
N LEU A 42 6.06 -1.35 -9.89
CA LEU A 42 5.67 -0.86 -8.57
C LEU A 42 4.76 0.38 -8.66
N THR A 43 5.08 1.32 -9.57
CA THR A 43 4.24 2.49 -9.83
C THR A 43 2.86 2.07 -10.32
N THR A 44 2.76 1.12 -11.25
CA THR A 44 1.48 0.60 -11.74
C THR A 44 0.63 0.01 -10.61
N LEU A 45 1.24 -0.69 -9.64
CA LEU A 45 0.53 -1.28 -8.50
C LEU A 45 0.01 -0.19 -7.54
N VAL A 46 0.79 0.86 -7.31
CA VAL A 46 0.38 2.00 -6.49
C VAL A 46 -0.76 2.78 -7.17
N ASP A 47 -0.66 3.04 -8.47
CA ASP A 47 -1.69 3.73 -9.25
C ASP A 47 -3.02 2.96 -9.24
N ALA A 48 -2.96 1.63 -9.38
CA ALA A 48 -4.14 0.77 -9.31
C ALA A 48 -4.85 0.86 -7.94
N TYR A 49 -4.09 1.02 -6.85
CA TYR A 49 -4.64 1.27 -5.53
C TYR A 49 -5.29 2.66 -5.43
N GLN A 50 -4.62 3.72 -5.90
CA GLN A 50 -5.15 5.09 -5.87
C GLN A 50 -6.43 5.22 -6.67
N TRP A 51 -6.49 4.65 -7.88
CA TRP A 51 -7.71 4.68 -8.69
C TRP A 51 -8.92 4.11 -7.96
N ARG A 52 -8.72 3.08 -7.14
CA ARG A 52 -9.76 2.40 -6.38
C ARG A 52 -10.15 3.09 -5.08
N SER A 53 -9.35 4.03 -4.56
CA SER A 53 -9.67 4.78 -3.34
C SER A 53 -10.56 6.00 -3.59
N HIS A 54 -10.69 6.42 -4.86
CA HIS A 54 -11.51 7.55 -5.30
C HIS A 54 -12.98 7.21 -5.62
N TYR A 55 -13.38 5.94 -5.51
CA TYR A 55 -14.76 5.45 -5.64
C TYR A 55 -15.21 4.74 -4.36
#